data_AF-A0A485ARA7-F1
#
_entry.id   AF-A0A485ARA7-F1
#
_cell.length_a   1.000
_cell.length_b   1.000
_cell.length_c   1.000
_cell.angle_alpha   90.00
_cell.angle_beta   90.00
_cell.angle_gamma   90.00
#
_symmetry.space_group_name_H-M   'P 1'
#
loop_
_entity.id
_entity.type
_entity.pdbx_description
1 polymer ?
#
loop_
_entity_poly.entity_id
_entity_poly.type
_entity_poly.pdbx_seq_one_letter_code
_entity_poly.pdbx_strand_id
1 'polypeptide(L)'
;MQQRQADAWQATTEQWAADVKADKEIGGDKLNGNLSAAQRALDQFGTPELKEYLNTTGLGNHPDLVKTFIKIGKAMSEDGMVSGKETGQRSAAEVLYGK
;
A
#
# COMPACT_ATOMS: atom_id res chain seq x y z
N MET A 1 -35.09 10.59 -7.59
CA MET A 1 -34.15 9.61 -8.19
C MET A 1 -32.71 9.92 -7.81
N GLN A 2 -32.25 11.17 -7.95
CA GLN A 2 -30.87 11.58 -7.62
C GLN A 2 -30.46 11.31 -6.16
N GLN A 3 -31.33 11.62 -5.18
CA GLN A 3 -31.04 11.32 -3.76
C GLN A 3 -30.80 9.83 -3.51
N ARG A 4 -31.67 8.95 -4.03
CA ARG A 4 -31.51 7.49 -3.91
C ARG A 4 -30.23 6.97 -4.55
N GLN A 5 -29.77 7.60 -5.63
CA GLN A 5 -28.49 7.25 -6.26
C GLN A 5 -27.31 7.68 -5.40
N ALA A 6 -27.36 8.86 -4.78
CA ALA A 6 -26.34 9.34 -3.85
C ALA A 6 -26.26 8.45 -2.60
N ASP A 7 -27.41 8.10 -2.01
CA ASP A 7 -27.47 7.24 -0.82
C ASP A 7 -26.94 5.83 -1.12
N ALA A 8 -27.33 5.25 -2.27
CA ALA A 8 -26.84 3.95 -2.71
C ALA A 8 -25.33 3.97 -3.01
N TRP A 9 -24.83 5.08 -3.57
CA TRP A 9 -23.41 5.28 -3.81
C TRP A 9 -22.62 5.35 -2.50
N GLN A 10 -23.10 6.14 -1.53
CA GLN A 10 -22.47 6.23 -0.22
C GLN A 10 -22.38 4.84 0.45
N ALA A 11 -23.49 4.11 0.51
CA ALA A 11 -23.52 2.75 1.05
C ALA A 11 -22.55 1.80 0.34
N THR A 12 -22.39 1.96 -0.99
CA THR A 12 -21.42 1.18 -1.78
C THR A 12 -19.99 1.49 -1.36
N THR A 13 -19.64 2.77 -1.22
CA THR A 13 -18.29 3.18 -0.80
C THR A 13 -17.95 2.77 0.63
N GLU A 14 -18.94 2.76 1.52
CA GLU A 14 -18.81 2.26 2.90
C GLU A 14 -18.63 0.73 2.93
N GLN A 15 -19.38 0.01 2.10
CA GLN A 15 -19.22 -1.44 1.95
C GLN A 15 -17.82 -1.79 1.44
N TRP A 16 -17.31 -1.07 0.45
CA TRP A 16 -15.94 -1.25 -0.02
C TRP A 16 -14.90 -1.06 1.09
N ALA A 17 -15.06 -0.02 1.92
CA ALA A 17 -14.17 0.20 3.06
C ALA A 17 -14.24 -0.95 4.08
N ALA A 18 -15.44 -1.51 4.31
CA ALA A 18 -15.62 -2.67 5.15
C ALA A 18 -14.97 -3.93 4.56
N ASP A 19 -15.13 -4.16 3.26
CA ASP A 19 -14.54 -5.29 2.53
C ASP A 19 -13.01 -5.25 2.58
N VAL A 20 -12.40 -4.07 2.38
CA VAL A 20 -10.95 -3.88 2.52
C VAL A 20 -10.46 -4.20 3.93
N LYS A 21 -11.21 -3.79 4.96
CA LYS A 21 -10.87 -4.07 6.37
C LYS A 21 -11.03 -5.55 6.72
N ALA A 22 -12.00 -6.24 6.12
CA ALA A 22 -12.30 -7.65 6.35
C ALA A 22 -11.45 -8.61 5.51
N ASP A 23 -10.85 -8.14 4.42
CA ASP A 23 -9.96 -8.91 3.56
C ASP A 23 -8.75 -9.42 4.37
N LYS A 24 -8.45 -10.71 4.34
CA LYS A 24 -7.38 -11.33 5.14
C LYS A 24 -5.97 -11.03 4.63
N GLU A 25 -5.85 -10.62 3.37
CA GLU A 25 -4.59 -10.25 2.73
C GLU A 25 -4.27 -8.77 2.96
N ILE A 26 -5.32 -7.92 3.04
CA ILE A 26 -5.19 -6.49 3.26
C ILE A 26 -5.34 -6.09 4.73
N GLY A 27 -6.42 -6.54 5.36
CA GLY A 27 -6.95 -6.10 6.64
C GLY A 27 -6.36 -6.79 7.86
N GLY A 28 -7.08 -6.71 8.98
CA GLY A 28 -6.62 -7.18 10.29
C GLY A 28 -5.32 -6.50 10.72
N ASP A 29 -4.38 -7.28 11.25
CA ASP A 29 -3.06 -6.78 11.72
C ASP A 29 -2.22 -6.15 10.60
N LYS A 30 -2.49 -6.51 9.34
CA LYS A 30 -1.75 -6.02 8.16
C LYS A 30 -2.27 -4.69 7.65
N LEU A 31 -3.44 -4.24 8.11
CA LEU A 31 -4.16 -3.09 7.54
C LEU A 31 -3.29 -1.84 7.53
N ASN A 32 -2.73 -1.46 8.69
CA ASN A 32 -1.95 -0.23 8.81
C ASN A 32 -0.70 -0.24 7.92
N GLY A 33 0.01 -1.37 7.84
CA GLY A 33 1.20 -1.51 7.01
C GLY A 33 0.87 -1.48 5.50
N ASN A 34 -0.20 -2.15 5.11
CA ASN A 34 -0.70 -2.15 3.73
C ASN A 34 -1.19 -0.75 3.30
N LEU A 35 -2.00 -0.08 4.13
CA LEU A 35 -2.45 1.28 3.86
C LEU A 35 -1.28 2.27 3.78
N SER A 36 -0.26 2.10 4.62
CA SER A 36 0.96 2.90 4.55
C SER A 36 1.72 2.68 3.23
N ALA A 37 1.74 1.44 2.71
CA ALA A 37 2.33 1.14 1.41
C ALA A 37 1.51 1.77 0.27
N ALA A 38 0.18 1.66 0.32
CA ALA A 38 -0.71 2.28 -0.65
C ALA A 38 -0.56 3.81 -0.68
N GLN A 39 -0.49 4.44 0.49
CA GLN A 39 -0.28 5.88 0.60
C GLN A 39 1.04 6.31 -0.03
N ARG A 40 2.14 5.61 0.26
CA ARG A 40 3.44 5.87 -0.37
C ARG A 40 3.39 5.75 -1.89
N ALA A 41 2.71 4.73 -2.42
CA ALA A 41 2.53 4.58 -3.86
C ALA A 41 1.73 5.74 -4.46
N LEU A 42 0.65 6.17 -3.80
CA LEU A 42 -0.16 7.29 -4.25
C LEU A 42 0.61 8.63 -4.18
N ASP A 43 1.41 8.84 -3.15
CA ASP A 43 2.23 10.04 -3.00
C ASP A 43 3.39 10.07 -4.02
N GLN A 44 3.92 8.90 -4.44
CA GLN A 44 5.01 8.79 -5.41
C GLN A 44 4.55 8.87 -6.88
N PHE A 45 3.44 8.21 -7.22
CA PHE A 45 2.98 8.04 -8.61
C PHE A 45 1.69 8.79 -8.94
N GLY A 46 0.94 9.19 -7.92
CA GLY A 46 -0.28 9.96 -8.09
C GLY A 46 -0.02 11.45 -8.31
N THR A 47 -1.11 12.18 -8.48
CA THR A 47 -1.12 13.64 -8.46
C THR A 47 -2.08 14.13 -7.37
N PRO A 48 -1.97 15.39 -6.92
CA PRO A 48 -2.93 15.98 -5.99
C PRO A 48 -4.38 15.85 -6.49
N GLU A 49 -4.62 16.03 -7.79
CA GLU A 49 -5.95 15.92 -8.41
C GLU A 49 -6.48 14.49 -8.37
N LEU A 50 -5.62 13.49 -8.61
CA LEU A 50 -6.01 12.09 -8.46
C LEU A 50 -6.38 11.76 -7.01
N LYS A 51 -5.58 12.22 -6.04
CA LYS A 51 -5.84 12.01 -4.61
C LYS A 51 -7.16 12.64 -4.20
N GLU A 52 -7.42 13.88 -4.63
CA GLU A 52 -8.68 14.57 -4.38
C GLU A 52 -9.86 13.84 -5.04
N TYR A 53 -9.73 13.41 -6.29
CA TYR A 53 -10.76 12.65 -6.99
C TYR A 53 -11.13 11.35 -6.26
N LEU A 54 -10.14 10.58 -5.81
CA LEU A 54 -10.36 9.33 -5.07
C LEU A 54 -11.04 9.57 -3.72
N ASN A 55 -10.68 10.65 -3.03
CA ASN A 55 -11.28 11.03 -1.74
C ASN A 55 -12.72 11.52 -1.91
N THR A 56 -12.98 12.40 -2.87
CA THR A 56 -14.30 13.01 -3.08
C THR A 56 -15.33 12.04 -3.65
N THR A 57 -14.91 11.10 -4.49
CA THR A 57 -15.80 10.08 -5.06
C THR A 57 -15.97 8.85 -4.17
N GLY A 58 -15.09 8.65 -3.18
CA GLY A 58 -15.02 7.42 -2.38
C GLY A 58 -14.37 6.24 -3.12
N LEU A 59 -13.89 6.42 -4.35
CA LEU A 59 -13.19 5.38 -5.11
C LEU A 59 -11.89 4.92 -4.42
N GLY A 60 -11.30 5.75 -3.56
CA GLY A 60 -10.16 5.38 -2.72
C GLY A 60 -10.41 4.15 -1.84
N ASN A 61 -11.67 3.82 -1.55
CA ASN A 61 -12.05 2.62 -0.77
C ASN A 61 -12.20 1.36 -1.63
N HIS A 62 -12.22 1.46 -2.96
CA HIS A 62 -12.48 0.32 -3.85
C HIS A 62 -11.42 -0.79 -3.65
N PRO A 63 -11.82 -2.05 -3.38
CA PRO A 63 -10.87 -3.11 -3.00
C PRO A 63 -9.73 -3.32 -4.00
N ASP A 64 -10.04 -3.38 -5.30
CA ASP A 64 -9.00 -3.57 -6.32
C ASP A 64 -8.04 -2.38 -6.45
N LEU A 65 -8.53 -1.16 -6.23
CA LEU A 65 -7.70 0.04 -6.25
C LEU A 65 -6.73 0.01 -5.07
N VAL A 66 -7.25 -0.28 -3.87
CA VAL A 66 -6.44 -0.44 -2.66
C VAL A 66 -5.41 -1.54 -2.84
N LYS A 67 -5.81 -2.73 -3.34
CA LYS A 67 -4.88 -3.84 -3.64
C LYS A 67 -3.77 -3.42 -4.61
N THR A 68 -4.12 -2.66 -5.65
CA THR A 68 -3.16 -2.19 -6.65
C THR A 68 -2.12 -1.26 -6.02
N PHE A 69 -2.54 -0.23 -5.27
CA PHE A 69 -1.60 0.68 -4.61
C PHE A 69 -0.76 -0.02 -3.53
N ILE A 70 -1.31 -1.00 -2.80
CA ILE A 70 -0.54 -1.84 -1.88
C ILE A 70 0.58 -2.57 -2.63
N LYS A 71 0.26 -3.23 -3.75
CA LYS A 71 1.24 -3.98 -4.55
C LYS A 71 2.36 -3.06 -5.04
N ILE A 72 2.02 -1.88 -5.56
CA ILE A 72 3.00 -0.88 -5.98
C ILE A 72 3.89 -0.46 -4.80
N GLY A 73 3.28 -0.13 -3.66
CA GLY A 73 4.02 0.32 -2.47
C GLY A 73 4.93 -0.75 -1.86
N LYS A 74 4.57 -2.03 -2.00
CA LYS A 74 5.43 -3.17 -1.62
C LYS A 74 6.59 -3.35 -2.59
N ALA A 75 6.33 -3.30 -3.90
CA ALA A 75 7.38 -3.39 -4.91
C ALA A 75 8.43 -2.27 -4.77
N MET A 76 8.02 -1.06 -4.40
CA MET A 76 8.94 0.04 -4.06
C MET A 76 9.88 -0.29 -2.89
N SER A 77 9.39 -1.02 -1.88
CA SER A 77 10.20 -1.41 -0.71
C SER A 77 11.13 -2.58 -1.03
N GLU A 78 10.76 -3.45 -1.97
CA GLU A 78 11.61 -4.53 -2.46
C GLU A 78 12.79 -3.98 -3.29
N ASP A 79 12.55 -2.97 -4.13
CA ASP A 79 13.61 -2.31 -4.93
C ASP A 79 14.59 -1.51 -4.03
N GLY A 80 14.09 -0.93 -2.93
CA GLY A 80 14.93 -0.27 -1.92
C GLY A 80 15.83 -1.20 -1.09
N MET A 81 15.59 -2.52 -1.10
CA MET A 81 16.35 -3.50 -0.30
C MET A 81 17.66 -4.00 -0.96
N VAL A 82 18.23 -3.26 -1.93
CA VAL A 82 19.50 -3.64 -2.59
C VAL A 82 20.76 -3.16 -1.84
N SER A 83 20.67 -2.32 -0.79
CA SER A 83 21.87 -1.85 -0.07
C SER A 83 21.92 -2.31 1.40
N GLY A 84 22.43 -3.52 1.60
CA GLY A 84 22.76 -4.06 2.93
C GLY A 84 23.70 -5.27 2.91
N LYS A 85 24.33 -5.59 1.76
CA LYS A 85 25.31 -6.68 1.64
C LYS A 85 26.53 -6.29 0.80
N GLU A 86 27.04 -5.09 0.99
CA GLU A 86 28.38 -4.71 0.53
C GLU A 86 29.11 -3.96 1.66
N THR A 87 29.33 -4.63 2.79
CA THR A 87 30.48 -4.37 3.65
C THR A 87 31.02 -5.69 4.16
N GLY A 88 31.85 -6.30 3.31
CA GLY A 88 32.98 -7.14 3.70
C GLY A 88 32.71 -8.18 4.77
N GLN A 89 32.06 -9.28 4.41
CA GLN A 89 32.23 -10.52 5.17
C GLN A 89 33.60 -11.09 4.78
N ARG A 90 34.67 -10.52 5.34
CA ARG A 90 35.87 -11.30 5.61
C ARG A 90 35.39 -12.57 6.30
N SER A 91 35.74 -13.73 5.76
CA SER A 91 35.36 -14.99 6.40
C SER A 91 35.84 -14.98 7.86
N ALA A 92 35.19 -15.71 8.77
CA ALA A 92 35.68 -15.84 10.15
C ALA A 92 37.16 -16.27 10.18
N ALA A 93 37.60 -17.04 9.18
CA ALA A 93 39.00 -17.41 8.98
C ALA A 93 39.91 -16.21 8.63
N GLU A 94 39.45 -15.26 7.82
CA GLU A 94 40.20 -14.06 7.47
C GLU A 94 40.28 -13.04 8.62
N VAL A 95 39.31 -13.05 9.54
CA VAL A 95 39.36 -12.31 10.81
C VAL A 95 40.30 -12.98 11.83
N LEU A 96 40.37 -14.31 11.84
CA LEU A 96 41.16 -15.07 12.83
C LEU A 96 42.62 -15.30 12.41
N TYR A 97 42.91 -15.40 11.12
CA TYR A 97 44.22 -15.80 10.59
C TYR A 97 44.84 -14.79 9.62
N GLY A 98 44.34 -13.54 9.60
CA GLY A 98 44.76 -12.49 8.67
C GLY A 98 46.27 -12.46 8.43
N LYS A 99 46.66 -12.59 7.15
CA LYS A 99 48.03 -12.50 6.67
C LYS A 99 48.09 -11.59 5.46
#